data_AF-A0A1V4AVT2-F1
#
_entry.id   AF-A0A1V4AVT2-F1
#
_cell.length_a   1.000
_cell.length_b   1.000
_cell.length_c   1.000
_cell.angle_alpha   90.00
_cell.angle_beta   90.00
_cell.angle_gamma   90.00
#
_symmetry.space_group_name_H-M   'P 1'
#
loop_
_entity.id
_entity.type
_entity.pdbx_description
1 polymer ?
#
loop_
_entity_poly.entity_id
_entity_poly.type
_entity_poly.pdbx_seq_one_letter_code
_entity_poly.pdbx_strand_id
1 'polypeptide(L)'
;MGYFASWKKFATGTALVFGVVGWFSTAKGIEISPRDQVFLLSPKKTFDYYCSPCHGLKGKGDGTFFTIDLKPKPRNFTDLDYMKKRTDDQLAKSITDGSKSVDKSNLCPPWGKTLTDKRIKELVVYIRGLAATEAESPVVVAKAPVTADVKESPFKSMMRWGFITVITLALAGGAICEWKKLRSESSKC
;
A
#
# COMPACT_ATOMS: atom_id res chain seq x y z
N MET A 1 48.46 41.50 -5.64
CA MET A 1 48.25 40.14 -5.09
C MET A 1 47.45 40.25 -3.79
N GLY A 2 46.39 39.47 -3.55
CA GLY A 2 45.76 39.44 -2.21
C GLY A 2 44.33 38.91 -2.00
N TYR A 3 43.54 38.57 -3.03
CA TYR A 3 42.09 38.34 -2.84
C TYR A 3 41.59 36.89 -3.02
N PHE A 4 42.45 35.87 -2.89
CA PHE A 4 42.04 34.47 -3.09
C PHE A 4 42.00 33.58 -1.83
N ALA A 5 42.31 34.11 -0.64
CA ALA A 5 42.55 33.29 0.55
C ALA A 5 41.36 33.15 1.53
N SER A 6 40.17 33.71 1.25
CA SER A 6 39.09 33.79 2.24
C SER A 6 37.77 33.07 1.87
N TRP A 7 37.80 32.11 0.94
CA TRP A 7 36.61 31.27 0.66
C TRP A 7 36.71 29.88 1.33
N LYS A 8 37.91 29.36 1.55
CA LYS A 8 38.11 27.96 1.99
C LYS A 8 37.56 27.64 3.40
N LYS A 9 37.26 28.62 4.24
CA LYS A 9 36.73 28.38 5.60
C LYS A 9 35.21 28.31 5.71
N PHE A 10 34.46 28.63 4.65
CA PHE A 10 32.99 28.53 4.66
C PHE A 10 32.46 27.18 4.16
N ALA A 11 33.25 26.42 3.41
CA ALA A 11 32.82 25.17 2.80
C ALA A 11 32.92 23.93 3.72
N THR A 12 33.65 24.01 4.84
CA THR A 12 33.86 22.87 5.74
C THR A 12 32.88 22.80 6.91
N GLY A 13 32.14 23.87 7.21
CA GLY A 13 31.19 23.92 8.33
C GLY A 13 29.78 23.41 8.01
N THR A 14 29.34 23.49 6.75
CA THR A 14 27.97 23.14 6.34
C THR A 14 27.81 21.68 5.91
N ALA A 15 28.88 21.00 5.51
CA ALA A 15 28.84 19.59 5.10
C ALA A 15 28.52 18.62 6.27
N LEU A 16 28.87 18.98 7.50
CA LEU A 16 28.60 18.14 8.69
C LEU A 16 27.15 18.22 9.17
N VAL A 17 26.43 19.32 8.92
CA VAL A 17 25.04 19.47 9.35
C VAL A 17 24.09 18.75 8.38
N PHE A 18 24.38 18.74 7.08
CA PHE A 18 23.60 17.97 6.11
C PHE A 18 23.91 16.46 6.11
N GLY A 19 25.10 16.04 6.56
CA GLY A 19 25.47 14.63 6.67
C GLY A 19 24.72 13.84 7.76
N VAL A 20 24.36 14.50 8.87
CA VAL A 20 23.64 13.84 9.98
C VAL A 20 22.13 13.78 9.74
N VAL A 21 21.55 14.77 9.04
CA VAL A 21 20.11 14.80 8.72
C VAL A 21 19.79 13.88 7.53
N GLY A 22 20.72 13.68 6.59
CA GLY A 22 20.53 12.79 5.44
C GLY A 22 20.56 11.30 5.78
N TRP A 23 21.17 10.90 6.90
CA TRP A 23 21.36 9.48 7.26
C TRP A 23 20.13 8.83 7.92
N PHE A 24 19.24 9.63 8.53
CA PHE A 24 18.06 9.08 9.21
C PHE A 24 16.87 8.77 8.28
N SER A 25 16.95 9.08 6.98
CA SER A 25 15.82 8.96 6.04
C SER A 25 15.74 7.63 5.27
N THR A 26 16.56 6.62 5.55
CA THR A 26 16.53 5.32 4.83
C THR A 26 16.14 4.12 5.68
N ALA A 27 15.37 4.32 6.75
CA ALA A 27 14.88 3.20 7.55
C ALA A 27 13.45 3.42 8.07
N LYS A 28 12.46 3.27 7.17
CA LYS A 28 11.19 2.60 7.47
C LYS A 28 10.45 2.36 6.15
N GLY A 29 9.79 1.20 6.09
CA GLY A 29 9.24 0.63 4.87
C GLY A 29 8.35 1.58 4.10
N ILE A 30 8.17 1.25 2.82
CA ILE A 30 7.15 1.81 1.95
C ILE A 30 5.86 1.99 2.78
N GLU A 31 5.52 3.23 3.13
CA GLU A 31 4.23 3.54 3.76
C GLU A 31 3.15 3.36 2.70
N ILE A 32 2.74 2.11 2.50
CA ILE A 32 1.57 1.78 1.71
C ILE A 32 0.39 2.30 2.51
N SER A 33 -0.29 3.31 1.98
CA SER A 33 -1.45 3.89 2.66
C SER A 33 -2.51 2.81 2.85
N PRO A 34 -3.22 2.74 3.99
CA PRO A 34 -4.29 1.77 4.21
C PRO A 34 -5.39 1.77 3.13
N ARG A 35 -5.53 2.87 2.36
CA ARG A 35 -6.43 2.94 1.21
C ARG A 35 -5.96 2.12 0.00
N ASP A 36 -4.68 1.78 -0.07
CA ASP A 36 -4.07 1.11 -1.22
C ASP A 36 -4.17 -0.42 -1.11
N GLN A 37 -4.54 -0.95 0.08
CA GLN A 37 -4.66 -2.40 0.36
C GLN A 37 -6.08 -2.79 0.80
N VAL A 38 -7.11 -2.25 0.15
CA VAL A 38 -8.52 -2.59 0.43
C VAL A 38 -8.78 -4.10 0.36
N PHE A 39 -8.04 -4.82 -0.49
CA PHE A 39 -8.13 -6.27 -0.63
C PHE A 39 -7.60 -7.06 0.59
N LEU A 40 -6.79 -6.46 1.47
CA LEU A 40 -6.30 -7.10 2.70
C LEU A 40 -7.16 -6.78 3.94
N LEU A 41 -8.26 -6.03 3.81
CA LEU A 41 -9.09 -5.63 4.94
C LEU A 41 -9.86 -6.79 5.59
N SER A 42 -10.27 -7.79 4.80
CA SER A 42 -11.08 -8.92 5.27
C SER A 42 -10.74 -10.19 4.48
N PRO A 43 -10.99 -11.40 5.03
CA PRO A 43 -10.64 -12.63 4.34
C PRO A 43 -11.47 -12.80 3.07
N LYS A 44 -12.73 -12.34 3.08
CA LYS A 44 -13.55 -12.27 1.88
C LYS A 44 -12.91 -11.41 0.79
N LYS A 45 -12.49 -10.18 1.11
CA LYS A 45 -11.87 -9.29 0.11
C LYS A 45 -10.54 -9.83 -0.40
N THR A 46 -9.78 -10.51 0.46
CA THR A 46 -8.54 -11.18 0.05
C THR A 46 -8.83 -12.35 -0.88
N PHE A 47 -9.86 -13.15 -0.58
CA PHE A 47 -10.30 -14.25 -1.44
C PHE A 47 -10.82 -13.74 -2.79
N ASP A 48 -11.68 -12.71 -2.78
CA ASP A 48 -12.23 -12.07 -3.99
C ASP A 48 -11.13 -11.50 -4.90
N TYR A 49 -9.98 -11.13 -4.34
CA TYR A 49 -8.88 -10.54 -5.12
C TYR A 49 -7.89 -11.61 -5.61
N TYR A 50 -7.43 -12.50 -4.72
CA TYR A 50 -6.35 -13.46 -5.03
C TYR A 50 -6.85 -14.82 -5.49
N CYS A 51 -8.00 -15.28 -5.00
CA CYS A 51 -8.45 -16.67 -5.16
C CYS A 51 -9.58 -16.83 -6.17
N SER A 52 -10.57 -15.93 -6.14
CA SER A 52 -11.74 -16.01 -7.00
C SER A 52 -11.49 -15.86 -8.50
N PRO A 53 -10.40 -15.22 -8.99
CA PRO A 53 -10.10 -15.25 -10.42
C PRO A 53 -10.06 -16.67 -10.98
N CYS A 54 -9.56 -17.65 -10.21
CA CYS A 54 -9.52 -19.06 -10.60
C CYS A 54 -10.63 -19.88 -9.94
N HIS A 55 -10.89 -19.68 -8.64
CA HIS A 55 -11.84 -20.50 -7.88
C HIS A 55 -13.30 -20.00 -7.96
N GLY A 56 -13.55 -18.84 -8.56
CA GLY A 56 -14.86 -18.19 -8.61
C GLY A 56 -15.23 -17.48 -7.30
N LEU A 57 -16.13 -16.50 -7.35
CA LEU A 57 -16.56 -15.71 -6.18
C LEU A 57 -17.25 -16.58 -5.12
N LYS A 58 -17.88 -17.68 -5.54
CA LYS A 58 -18.53 -18.66 -4.67
C LYS A 58 -17.63 -19.86 -4.36
N GLY A 59 -16.40 -19.90 -4.85
CA GLY A 59 -15.47 -21.00 -4.64
C GLY A 59 -15.81 -22.28 -5.42
N LYS A 60 -16.60 -22.22 -6.50
CA LYS A 60 -17.04 -23.41 -7.25
C LYS A 60 -16.00 -23.96 -8.24
N GLY A 61 -14.86 -23.31 -8.38
CA GLY A 61 -13.84 -23.65 -9.38
C GLY A 61 -14.18 -23.13 -10.78
N ASP A 62 -15.04 -22.11 -10.86
CA ASP A 62 -15.61 -21.52 -12.09
C ASP A 62 -15.16 -20.06 -12.30
N GLY A 63 -13.96 -19.70 -11.82
CA GLY A 63 -13.43 -18.34 -11.93
C GLY A 63 -13.18 -17.89 -13.37
N THR A 64 -13.37 -16.60 -13.64
CA THR A 64 -13.38 -16.02 -15.00
C THR A 64 -12.00 -16.00 -15.69
N PHE A 65 -10.89 -16.29 -14.99
CA PHE A 65 -9.58 -16.47 -15.66
C PHE A 65 -9.52 -17.71 -16.59
N PHE A 66 -10.67 -18.36 -16.81
CA PHE A 66 -10.94 -19.54 -17.64
C PHE A 66 -10.97 -19.30 -19.16
N THR A 67 -10.40 -18.21 -19.70
CA THR A 67 -10.08 -18.20 -21.16
C THR A 67 -8.99 -19.24 -21.50
N ILE A 68 -8.37 -19.82 -20.47
CA ILE A 68 -7.45 -20.94 -20.51
C ILE A 68 -8.12 -22.09 -19.73
N ASP A 69 -8.62 -23.13 -20.41
CA ASP A 69 -9.17 -24.33 -19.76
C ASP A 69 -8.06 -25.03 -18.95
N LEU A 70 -7.90 -24.62 -17.68
CA LEU A 70 -6.86 -25.12 -16.80
C LEU A 70 -7.05 -26.62 -16.57
N LYS A 71 -6.00 -27.40 -16.83
CA LYS A 71 -5.97 -28.85 -16.60
C LYS A 71 -4.90 -29.17 -15.55
N PRO A 72 -5.28 -29.65 -14.35
CA PRO A 72 -6.64 -29.89 -13.86
C PRO A 72 -7.38 -28.59 -13.49
N LYS A 73 -8.73 -28.64 -13.49
CA LYS A 73 -9.57 -27.50 -13.09
C LYS A 73 -9.34 -27.12 -11.62
N PRO A 74 -9.49 -25.83 -11.26
CA PRO A 74 -9.48 -25.40 -9.87
C PRO A 74 -10.50 -26.17 -9.04
N ARG A 75 -10.16 -26.45 -7.78
CA ARG A 75 -11.03 -27.23 -6.89
C ARG A 75 -12.30 -26.46 -6.55
N ASN A 76 -13.43 -27.17 -6.54
CA ASN A 76 -14.67 -26.71 -5.93
C ASN A 76 -14.56 -26.82 -4.39
N PHE A 77 -14.57 -25.68 -3.71
CA PHE A 77 -14.56 -25.57 -2.25
C PHE A 77 -15.93 -25.76 -1.60
N THR A 78 -17.03 -25.76 -2.37
CA THR A 78 -18.37 -26.08 -1.85
C THR A 78 -18.59 -27.58 -1.67
N ASP A 79 -17.70 -28.42 -2.18
CA ASP A 79 -17.73 -29.88 -2.02
C ASP A 79 -17.38 -30.28 -0.58
N LEU A 80 -18.42 -30.48 0.23
CA LEU A 80 -18.30 -30.86 1.63
C LEU A 80 -17.52 -32.17 1.85
N ASP A 81 -17.72 -33.18 1.01
CA ASP A 81 -17.08 -34.48 1.18
C ASP A 81 -15.59 -34.42 0.86
N TYR A 82 -15.21 -33.61 -0.11
CA TYR A 82 -13.81 -33.30 -0.35
C TYR A 82 -13.20 -32.51 0.81
N MET A 83 -13.88 -31.44 1.25
CA MET A 83 -13.36 -30.58 2.30
C MET A 83 -13.18 -31.33 3.63
N LYS A 84 -14.11 -32.21 4.01
CA LYS A 84 -13.99 -33.07 5.21
C LYS A 84 -12.72 -33.93 5.23
N LYS A 85 -12.21 -34.33 4.05
CA LYS A 85 -10.99 -35.14 3.92
C LYS A 85 -9.69 -34.33 3.99
N ARG A 86 -9.78 -33.01 4.07
CA ARG A 86 -8.61 -32.11 4.17
C ARG A 86 -8.50 -31.61 5.59
N THR A 87 -7.27 -31.48 6.08
CA THR A 87 -6.99 -30.80 7.35
C THR A 87 -6.79 -29.30 7.11
N ASP A 88 -6.98 -28.48 8.13
CA ASP A 88 -6.75 -27.04 8.02
C ASP A 88 -5.27 -26.72 7.74
N ASP A 89 -4.35 -27.52 8.26
CA ASP A 89 -2.92 -27.41 7.96
C ASP A 89 -2.61 -27.70 6.49
N GLN A 90 -3.28 -28.69 5.88
CA GLN A 90 -3.14 -28.95 4.44
C GLN A 90 -3.64 -27.76 3.61
N LEU A 91 -4.76 -27.14 4.03
CA LEU A 91 -5.28 -25.95 3.36
C LEU A 91 -4.32 -24.76 3.52
N ALA A 92 -3.87 -24.48 4.75
CA ALA A 92 -2.92 -23.41 5.05
C ALA A 92 -1.60 -23.61 4.29
N LYS A 93 -1.08 -24.84 4.26
CA LYS A 93 0.13 -25.18 3.50
C LYS A 93 -0.05 -24.96 2.01
N SER A 94 -1.19 -25.37 1.45
CA SER A 94 -1.49 -25.17 0.02
C SER A 94 -1.58 -23.69 -0.37
N ILE A 95 -2.03 -22.82 0.53
CA ILE A 95 -2.06 -21.36 0.32
C ILE A 95 -0.65 -20.77 0.48
N THR A 96 0.10 -21.21 1.50
CA THR A 96 1.42 -20.67 1.83
C THR A 96 2.45 -21.04 0.76
N ASP A 97 2.53 -22.33 0.43
CA ASP A 97 3.58 -22.93 -0.40
C ASP A 97 3.08 -23.29 -1.82
N GLY A 98 1.81 -22.99 -2.13
CA GLY A 98 1.17 -23.35 -3.39
C GLY A 98 0.69 -24.80 -3.43
N SER A 99 -0.13 -25.14 -4.41
CA SER A 99 -0.82 -26.45 -4.46
C SER A 99 0.12 -27.63 -4.68
N LYS A 100 1.31 -27.43 -5.25
CA LYS A 100 2.32 -28.48 -5.44
C LYS A 100 2.81 -29.04 -4.10
N SER A 101 2.82 -28.24 -3.04
CA SER A 101 3.31 -28.61 -1.70
C SER A 101 2.47 -29.67 -0.99
N VAL A 102 1.26 -29.94 -1.50
CA VAL A 102 0.30 -30.90 -0.97
C VAL A 102 -0.06 -31.97 -2.02
N ASP A 103 0.90 -32.29 -2.89
CA ASP A 103 0.78 -33.30 -3.95
C ASP A 103 -0.41 -33.04 -4.89
N LYS A 104 -0.64 -31.77 -5.22
CA LYS A 104 -1.61 -31.33 -6.25
C LYS A 104 -0.88 -30.65 -7.40
N SER A 105 -1.65 -30.10 -8.34
CA SER A 105 -1.10 -29.38 -9.50
C SER A 105 -0.19 -28.22 -9.05
N ASN A 106 0.66 -27.74 -9.95
CA ASN A 106 1.51 -26.57 -9.74
C ASN A 106 0.85 -25.26 -10.17
N LEU A 107 -0.47 -25.25 -10.42
CA LEU A 107 -1.18 -24.12 -11.01
C LEU A 107 -1.61 -23.07 -9.97
N CYS A 108 -1.79 -23.43 -8.70
CA CYS A 108 -2.03 -22.46 -7.63
C CYS A 108 -0.68 -21.99 -7.07
N PRO A 109 -0.32 -20.71 -7.24
CA PRO A 109 0.98 -20.19 -6.78
C PRO A 109 1.06 -20.09 -5.25
N PRO A 110 2.28 -20.00 -4.69
CA PRO A 110 2.49 -19.76 -3.26
C PRO A 110 2.17 -18.31 -2.87
N TRP A 111 1.44 -18.13 -1.77
CA TRP A 111 1.05 -16.82 -1.25
C TRP A 111 1.74 -16.44 0.07
N GLY A 112 2.59 -17.29 0.63
CA GLY A 112 3.23 -17.06 1.94
C GLY A 112 4.14 -15.82 2.02
N LYS A 113 4.58 -15.28 0.89
CA LYS A 113 5.34 -14.01 0.83
C LYS A 113 4.46 -12.77 0.62
N THR A 114 3.19 -12.98 0.27
CA THR A 114 2.23 -11.92 -0.06
C THR A 114 1.24 -11.71 1.08
N LEU A 115 0.83 -12.80 1.74
CA LEU A 115 -0.15 -12.80 2.80
C LEU A 115 0.51 -13.16 4.13
N THR A 116 0.08 -12.51 5.21
CA THR A 116 0.53 -12.86 6.56
C THR A 116 -0.06 -14.19 7.01
N ASP A 117 0.62 -14.90 7.91
CA ASP A 117 0.12 -16.15 8.49
C ASP A 117 -1.28 -16.00 9.10
N LYS A 118 -1.54 -14.84 9.74
CA LYS A 118 -2.86 -14.50 10.26
C LYS A 118 -3.90 -14.48 9.14
N ARG A 119 -3.62 -13.78 8.04
CA ARG A 119 -4.54 -13.69 6.88
C ARG A 119 -4.75 -15.05 6.24
N ILE A 120 -3.73 -15.90 6.17
CA ILE A 120 -3.82 -17.28 5.64
C ILE A 120 -4.77 -18.12 6.51
N LYS A 121 -4.62 -18.08 7.83
CA LYS A 121 -5.53 -18.79 8.76
C LYS A 121 -6.98 -18.30 8.61
N GLU A 122 -7.18 -16.98 8.52
CA GLU A 122 -8.51 -16.40 8.29
C GLU A 122 -9.11 -16.82 6.93
N LEU A 123 -8.28 -16.97 5.89
CA LEU A 123 -8.72 -17.50 4.59
C LEU A 123 -9.13 -18.97 4.68
N VAL A 124 -8.43 -19.80 5.46
CA VAL A 124 -8.83 -21.21 5.66
C VAL A 124 -10.22 -21.28 6.28
N VAL A 125 -10.49 -20.49 7.31
CA VAL A 125 -11.83 -20.40 7.93
C VAL A 125 -12.88 -19.94 6.92
N TYR A 126 -12.57 -18.91 6.11
CA TYR A 126 -13.48 -18.43 5.08
C TYR A 126 -13.77 -19.51 4.02
N ILE A 127 -12.75 -20.21 3.53
CA ILE A 127 -12.89 -21.30 2.54
C ILE A 127 -13.72 -22.45 3.10
N ARG A 128 -13.52 -22.81 4.37
CA ARG A 128 -14.37 -23.80 5.08
C ARG A 128 -15.83 -23.35 5.12
N GLY A 129 -16.06 -22.07 5.39
CA GLY A 129 -17.38 -21.46 5.40
C GLY A 129 -18.12 -21.62 4.06
N LEU A 130 -17.41 -21.55 2.93
CA LEU A 130 -18.03 -21.71 1.61
C LEU A 130 -18.74 -23.06 1.42
N ALA A 131 -18.18 -24.14 2.01
CA ALA A 131 -18.80 -25.46 2.00
C ALA A 131 -20.04 -25.54 2.90
N ALA A 132 -20.06 -24.81 4.01
CA ALA A 132 -21.18 -24.79 4.95
C ALA A 132 -22.35 -23.91 4.45
N THR A 133 -22.07 -22.87 3.67
CA THR A 133 -23.08 -21.89 3.22
C THR A 133 -24.01 -22.34 2.09
N GLU A 134 -23.79 -23.51 1.46
CA GLU A 134 -24.83 -24.11 0.59
C GLU A 134 -26.03 -24.64 1.39
N ALA A 135 -25.92 -24.75 2.71
CA ALA A 135 -27.07 -25.01 3.59
C ALA A 135 -27.86 -23.74 3.91
N GLU A 136 -27.21 -22.58 4.13
CA GLU A 136 -27.90 -21.32 4.42
C GLU A 136 -27.09 -20.09 3.96
N SER A 137 -27.70 -19.29 3.10
CA SER A 137 -27.30 -17.92 2.77
C SER A 137 -28.06 -16.95 3.71
N PRO A 138 -27.66 -15.69 3.90
CA PRO A 138 -26.35 -15.10 4.21
C PRO A 138 -26.43 -14.24 5.48
N VAL A 139 -25.58 -14.40 6.50
CA VAL A 139 -25.44 -13.35 7.54
C VAL A 139 -24.03 -13.34 8.13
N VAL A 140 -23.28 -12.26 7.86
CA VAL A 140 -22.64 -11.49 8.95
C VAL A 140 -22.58 -10.03 8.57
N VAL A 141 -23.47 -9.31 9.23
CA VAL A 141 -23.47 -7.87 9.45
C VAL A 141 -22.24 -7.47 10.29
N ALA A 142 -21.87 -6.19 10.14
CA ALA A 142 -20.98 -5.34 10.96
C ALA A 142 -19.59 -5.10 10.35
N LYS A 143 -19.12 -3.86 10.15
CA LYS A 143 -19.50 -2.58 10.78
C LYS A 143 -19.08 -1.39 9.92
N ALA A 144 -20.01 -0.42 9.81
CA ALA A 144 -19.90 1.02 9.51
C ALA A 144 -18.94 1.53 8.41
N PRO A 145 -19.33 2.55 7.61
CA PRO A 145 -18.37 3.28 6.79
C PRO A 145 -17.36 3.94 7.73
N VAL A 146 -16.08 3.62 7.56
CA VAL A 146 -15.00 4.38 8.17
C VAL A 146 -14.87 5.68 7.38
N THR A 147 -15.83 6.59 7.55
CA THR A 147 -15.57 8.02 7.37
C THR A 147 -14.71 8.42 8.56
N ALA A 148 -13.45 8.01 8.55
CA ALA A 148 -12.44 8.73 9.28
C ALA A 148 -12.19 9.99 8.46
N ASP A 149 -12.89 11.06 8.85
CA ASP A 149 -12.45 12.42 8.62
C ASP A 149 -10.99 12.49 9.11
N VAL A 150 -10.03 12.35 8.18
CA VAL A 150 -8.66 12.75 8.46
C VAL A 150 -8.72 14.26 8.48
N LYS A 151 -9.01 14.80 9.67
CA LYS A 151 -8.81 16.21 9.99
C LYS A 151 -7.34 16.48 9.64
N GLU A 152 -7.10 17.14 8.50
CA GLU A 152 -5.75 17.50 8.09
C GLU A 152 -5.08 18.17 9.27
N SER A 153 -3.92 17.64 9.68
CA SER A 153 -3.24 18.19 10.85
C SER A 153 -2.95 19.67 10.57
N PRO A 154 -3.25 20.58 11.52
CA PRO A 154 -3.07 22.02 11.32
C PRO A 154 -1.61 22.37 10.97
N PHE A 155 -0.68 21.47 11.31
CA PHE A 155 0.73 21.59 11.00
C PHE A 155 1.05 21.46 9.49
N LYS A 156 0.33 20.59 8.75
CA LYS A 156 0.56 20.41 7.30
C LYS A 156 0.02 21.59 6.49
N SER A 157 -1.12 22.15 6.91
CA SER A 157 -1.67 23.38 6.33
C SER A 157 -0.76 24.58 6.64
N MET A 158 -0.27 24.69 7.88
CA MET A 158 0.69 25.73 8.29
C MET A 158 2.00 25.68 7.48
N MET A 159 2.56 24.49 7.24
CA MET A 159 3.78 24.34 6.41
C MET A 159 3.54 24.71 4.94
N ARG A 160 2.40 24.34 4.35
CA ARG A 160 2.09 24.65 2.96
C ARG A 160 1.89 26.16 2.73
N TRP A 161 1.16 26.82 3.63
CA TRP A 161 0.94 28.27 3.56
C TRP A 161 2.17 29.08 4.01
N GLY A 162 2.98 28.55 4.93
CA GLY A 162 4.26 29.15 5.33
C GLY A 162 5.26 29.24 4.18
N PHE A 163 5.37 28.19 3.36
CA PHE A 163 6.29 28.21 2.22
C PHE A 163 5.85 29.20 1.12
N ILE A 164 4.54 29.28 0.85
CA ILE A 164 3.98 30.21 -0.14
C ILE A 164 4.19 31.67 0.30
N THR A 165 3.91 31.99 1.57
CA THR A 165 4.06 33.36 2.09
C THR A 165 5.51 33.86 2.05
N VAL A 166 6.48 33.01 2.39
CA VAL A 166 7.90 33.36 2.30
C VAL A 166 8.31 33.63 0.85
N ILE A 167 7.87 32.80 -0.11
CA ILE A 167 8.16 33.00 -1.53
C ILE A 167 7.54 34.31 -2.03
N THR A 168 6.28 34.59 -1.69
CA THR A 168 5.60 35.83 -2.11
C THR A 168 6.28 37.07 -1.52
N LEU A 169 6.70 37.04 -0.26
CA LEU A 169 7.43 38.16 0.35
C LEU A 169 8.81 38.38 -0.29
N ALA A 170 9.52 37.31 -0.64
CA ALA A 170 10.81 37.42 -1.34
C ALA A 170 10.66 38.05 -2.73
N LEU A 171 9.64 37.62 -3.50
CA LEU A 171 9.36 38.18 -4.82
C LEU A 171 8.89 39.64 -4.73
N ALA A 172 8.01 39.96 -3.79
CA ALA A 172 7.54 41.33 -3.57
C ALA A 172 8.68 42.25 -3.11
N GLY A 173 9.56 41.78 -2.22
CA GLY A 173 10.74 42.52 -1.77
C GLY A 173 11.70 42.83 -2.93
N GLY A 174 11.96 41.83 -3.79
CA GLY A 174 12.76 42.03 -5.00
C GLY A 174 12.16 43.09 -5.94
N ALA A 175 10.85 43.01 -6.20
CA ALA A 175 10.15 43.97 -7.06
C ALA A 175 10.17 45.40 -6.48
N ILE A 176 10.01 45.55 -5.17
CA ILE A 176 10.04 46.87 -4.50
C ILE A 176 11.43 47.49 -4.55
N CYS A 177 12.49 46.71 -4.34
CA CYS A 177 13.87 47.18 -4.44
C CYS A 177 14.20 47.65 -5.85
N GLU A 178 13.80 46.90 -6.88
CA GLU A 178 14.01 47.27 -8.28
C GLU A 178 13.22 48.55 -8.64
N TRP A 179 11.97 48.66 -8.17
CA TRP A 179 11.15 49.84 -8.43
C TRP A 179 11.71 51.12 -7.79
N LYS A 180 12.22 51.04 -6.55
CA LYS A 180 12.89 52.17 -5.88
C LYS A 180 14.16 52.61 -6.62
N LYS A 181 14.93 51.66 -7.15
CA LYS A 181 16.13 51.94 -7.94
C LYS A 181 15.78 52.72 -9.21
N LEU A 182 14.84 52.20 -10.01
CA LEU A 182 14.38 52.84 -11.25
C LEU A 182 13.82 54.25 -11.01
N ARG A 183 13.06 54.46 -9.92
CA ARG A 183 12.55 55.79 -9.54
C ARG A 183 13.68 56.78 -9.23
N SER A 184 14.73 56.34 -8.53
CA SER A 184 15.88 57.19 -8.17
C SER A 184 16.76 57.56 -9.36
N GLU A 185 16.79 56.71 -10.40
CA GLU A 185 17.49 56.97 -11.66
C GLU A 185 16.68 57.94 -12.54
N SER A 186 15.35 57.81 -12.59
CA SER A 186 14.47 58.74 -13.33
C SER A 186 14.43 60.16 -12.77
N SER A 187 14.70 60.35 -11.47
CA SER A 187 14.70 61.67 -10.83
C SER A 187 16.03 62.42 -10.97
N LYS A 188 17.04 61.83 -11.61
CA LYS A 188 18.37 62.42 -11.84
C LYS A 188 18.59 62.90 -13.28
N CYS A 189 17.56 62.80 -14.13
CA CYS A 189 17.49 63.42 -15.46
C CYS A 189 16.76 64.76 -15.40
#